data_AF-A0A504J8N1-F1
#
_entry.id   AF-A0A504J8N1-F1
#
_cell.length_a   1.000
_cell.length_b   1.000
_cell.length_c   1.000
_cell.angle_alpha   90.00
_cell.angle_beta   90.00
_cell.angle_gamma   90.00
#
_symmetry.space_group_name_H-M   'P 1'
#
loop_
_entity.id
_entity.type
_entity.pdbx_description
1 polymer ?
#
loop_
_entity_poly.entity_id
_entity_poly.type
_entity_poly.pdbx_seq_one_letter_code
_entity_poly.pdbx_strand_id
1 'polypeptide(L)'
;MNGAECSFCKNRDTFMVTTFGKYFHLFWIPLFPVSRTSVAECQHCKRTFREREFTSEMLRALQKLNKKIPVKRPLWHSIGGILALVPIVLIIGLFLFSLIYHTINPSAAKKLTKHEDVRKEWIDKDFKQLDTSITYQTDSISTYLSNCMSYTIESDVDMDKIRYYSKSNNNKVLVLLKIRDIKKIKAGYRKEFIKAVEICLDEYTKATFDEYFIGVQGKYNTVLVKTPTDADLKGRFADKYKLITFYNDEEVDQIPMLDTIQ
;
A
#
# COMPACT_ATOMS: atom_id res chain seq x y z
N MET A 1 9.52 -12.81 -55.84
CA MET A 1 8.97 -11.46 -56.18
C MET A 1 9.24 -11.25 -57.65
N ASN A 2 8.20 -11.16 -58.49
CA ASN A 2 8.38 -11.11 -59.94
C ASN A 2 8.13 -9.68 -60.45
N GLY A 3 8.92 -9.23 -61.42
CA GLY A 3 8.93 -7.89 -61.99
C GLY A 3 9.74 -6.86 -61.20
N ALA A 4 10.75 -7.28 -60.42
CA ALA A 4 11.61 -6.36 -59.67
C ALA A 4 13.10 -6.67 -59.91
N GLU A 5 13.89 -5.62 -60.15
CA GLU A 5 15.33 -5.70 -60.37
C GLU A 5 16.12 -5.42 -59.09
N CYS A 6 17.18 -6.20 -58.85
CA CYS A 6 18.08 -5.94 -57.72
C CYS A 6 18.92 -4.70 -57.97
N SER A 7 18.79 -3.67 -57.10
CA SER A 7 19.57 -2.43 -57.22
C SER A 7 21.08 -2.64 -57.12
N PHE A 8 21.53 -3.74 -56.50
CA PHE A 8 22.94 -4.06 -56.27
C PHE A 8 23.58 -4.89 -57.39
N CYS A 9 22.95 -6.00 -57.81
CA CYS A 9 23.54 -6.92 -58.80
C CYS A 9 22.82 -6.93 -60.16
N LYS A 10 21.78 -6.10 -60.33
CA LYS A 10 21.00 -5.93 -61.58
C LYS A 10 20.28 -7.18 -62.10
N ASN A 11 20.31 -8.30 -61.36
CA ASN A 11 19.50 -9.46 -61.68
C ASN A 11 18.01 -9.22 -61.38
N ARG A 12 17.14 -9.69 -62.28
CA ARG A 12 15.68 -9.63 -62.15
C ARG A 12 15.12 -10.90 -61.57
N ASP A 13 13.99 -10.79 -60.88
CA ASP A 13 13.18 -11.94 -60.41
C ASP A 13 13.90 -12.90 -59.45
N THR A 14 14.99 -12.43 -58.82
CA THR A 14 15.80 -13.22 -57.89
C THR A 14 15.40 -13.02 -56.42
N PHE A 15 14.33 -12.26 -56.13
CA PHE A 15 13.97 -11.92 -54.76
C PHE A 15 13.10 -12.97 -54.06
N MET A 16 13.58 -13.43 -52.91
CA MET A 16 12.79 -14.15 -51.91
C MET A 16 12.29 -13.16 -50.85
N VAL A 17 11.02 -13.24 -50.48
CA VAL A 17 10.41 -12.33 -49.51
C VAL A 17 9.91 -13.09 -48.31
N THR A 18 10.20 -12.56 -47.13
CA THR A 18 9.67 -13.05 -45.87
C THR A 18 8.90 -11.92 -45.18
N THR A 19 7.68 -12.21 -44.75
CA THR A 19 6.80 -11.24 -44.07
C THR A 19 6.57 -11.70 -42.64
N PHE A 20 6.82 -10.81 -41.69
CA PHE A 20 6.64 -11.04 -40.26
C PHE A 20 5.47 -10.21 -39.73
N GLY A 21 4.63 -10.83 -38.90
CA GLY A 21 3.59 -10.11 -38.15
C GLY A 21 4.14 -9.58 -36.83
N LYS A 22 3.87 -8.32 -36.51
CA LYS A 22 4.11 -7.73 -35.19
C LYS A 22 2.82 -7.83 -34.38
N TYR A 23 2.92 -8.32 -33.15
CA TYR A 23 1.79 -8.51 -32.25
C TYR A 23 1.91 -7.60 -31.03
N PHE A 24 0.77 -7.20 -30.47
CA PHE A 24 0.72 -6.62 -29.15
C PHE A 24 0.84 -7.75 -28.13
N HIS A 25 1.77 -7.62 -27.20
CA HIS A 25 2.01 -8.62 -26.16
C HIS A 25 1.56 -8.09 -24.80
N LEU A 26 0.86 -8.92 -24.04
CA LEU A 26 0.63 -8.73 -22.61
C LEU A 26 1.24 -9.91 -21.87
N PHE A 27 2.18 -9.67 -20.94
CA PHE A 27 2.93 -10.73 -20.25
C PHE A 27 3.49 -11.80 -21.20
N TRP A 28 4.14 -11.37 -22.29
CA TRP A 28 4.67 -12.22 -23.38
C TRP A 28 3.63 -12.95 -24.25
N ILE A 29 2.34 -12.88 -23.93
CA ILE A 29 1.27 -13.52 -24.72
C ILE A 29 0.87 -12.59 -25.88
N PRO A 30 1.01 -13.00 -27.16
CA PRO A 30 0.56 -12.20 -28.30
C PRO A 30 -0.97 -12.17 -28.35
N LEU A 31 -1.56 -11.02 -28.06
CA LEU A 31 -3.02 -10.85 -27.98
C LEU A 31 -3.66 -10.58 -29.34
N PHE A 32 -3.12 -9.65 -30.12
CA PHE A 32 -3.62 -9.33 -31.46
C PHE A 32 -2.53 -8.72 -32.35
N PRO A 33 -2.61 -8.91 -33.69
CA PRO A 33 -1.65 -8.34 -34.62
C PRO A 33 -1.82 -6.82 -34.73
N VAL A 34 -0.71 -6.09 -34.69
CA VAL A 34 -0.68 -4.61 -34.79
C VAL A 34 -0.25 -4.16 -36.18
N SER A 35 0.79 -4.77 -36.73
CA SER A 35 1.34 -4.42 -38.05
C SER A 35 2.10 -5.59 -38.66
N ARG A 36 2.56 -5.42 -39.91
CA ARG A 36 3.39 -6.40 -40.62
C ARG A 36 4.64 -5.71 -41.11
N THR A 37 5.71 -6.46 -41.32
CA THR A 37 6.92 -5.97 -41.97
C THR A 37 7.47 -7.02 -42.92
N SER A 38 7.88 -6.58 -44.11
CA SER A 38 8.45 -7.46 -45.14
C SER A 38 9.94 -7.20 -45.34
N VAL A 39 10.68 -8.28 -45.55
CA VAL A 39 12.11 -8.27 -45.86
C VAL A 39 12.30 -9.03 -47.17
N ALA A 40 13.08 -8.46 -48.09
CA ALA A 40 13.40 -9.08 -49.36
C ALA A 40 14.90 -9.41 -49.42
N GLU A 41 15.24 -10.64 -49.82
CA GLU A 41 16.60 -11.09 -50.04
C GLU A 41 16.80 -11.49 -51.50
N CYS A 42 17.83 -10.95 -52.14
CA CYS A 42 18.22 -11.38 -53.48
C CYS A 42 18.93 -12.73 -53.40
N GLN A 43 18.39 -13.75 -54.06
CA GLN A 43 18.96 -15.10 -54.08
C GLN A 43 20.31 -15.18 -54.82
N HIS A 44 20.62 -14.20 -55.68
CA HIS A 44 21.87 -14.14 -56.41
C HIS A 44 23.02 -13.52 -55.60
N CYS A 45 22.88 -12.28 -55.14
CA CYS A 45 23.95 -11.58 -54.40
C CYS A 45 23.80 -11.64 -52.86
N LYS A 46 22.73 -12.27 -52.36
CA LYS A 46 22.42 -12.41 -50.92
C LYS A 46 22.24 -11.09 -50.18
N ARG A 47 22.03 -9.98 -50.91
CA ARG A 47 21.73 -8.68 -50.31
C ARG A 47 20.29 -8.68 -49.77
N THR A 48 20.16 -8.33 -48.50
CA THR A 48 18.88 -8.14 -47.81
C THR A 48 18.47 -6.67 -47.87
N PHE A 49 17.19 -6.43 -48.13
CA PHE A 49 16.55 -5.12 -48.16
C PHE A 49 15.40 -5.11 -47.14
N ARG A 50 15.34 -4.07 -46.31
CA ARG A 50 14.19 -3.81 -45.44
C ARG A 50 13.09 -3.10 -46.23
N GLU A 51 11.84 -3.19 -45.78
CA GLU A 51 10.69 -2.56 -46.47
C GLU A 51 10.89 -1.07 -46.79
N ARG A 52 11.55 -0.32 -45.90
CA ARG A 52 11.89 1.10 -46.09
C ARG A 52 12.94 1.37 -47.19
N GLU A 53 13.65 0.34 -47.63
CA GLU A 53 14.70 0.39 -48.67
C GLU A 53 14.18 -0.14 -50.02
N PHE A 54 12.88 -0.50 -50.10
CA PHE A 54 12.30 -1.04 -51.32
C PHE A 54 12.16 0.05 -52.37
N THR A 55 12.54 -0.30 -53.60
CA THR A 55 12.23 0.52 -54.77
C THR A 55 10.73 0.48 -55.06
N SER A 56 10.26 1.43 -55.87
CA SER A 56 8.86 1.45 -56.32
C SER A 56 8.44 0.16 -57.04
N GLU A 57 9.35 -0.47 -57.79
CA GLU A 57 9.14 -1.77 -58.43
C GLU A 57 8.98 -2.90 -57.41
N MET A 58 9.85 -2.94 -56.39
CA MET A 58 9.77 -3.92 -55.30
C MET A 58 8.45 -3.79 -54.53
N LEU A 59 8.01 -2.57 -54.23
CA LEU A 59 6.72 -2.33 -53.57
C LEU A 59 5.53 -2.82 -54.41
N ARG A 60 5.53 -2.55 -55.71
CA ARG A 60 4.48 -3.05 -56.64
C ARG A 60 4.50 -4.57 -56.73
N ALA A 61 5.68 -5.19 -56.80
CA ALA A 61 5.83 -6.64 -56.80
C ALA A 61 5.34 -7.26 -55.48
N LEU A 62 5.59 -6.61 -54.33
CA LEU A 62 5.09 -7.04 -53.02
C LEU A 62 3.56 -7.01 -52.97
N GLN A 63 2.96 -5.91 -53.44
CA GLN A 63 1.50 -5.76 -53.46
C GLN A 63 0.83 -6.83 -54.33
N LYS A 64 1.39 -7.10 -55.53
CA LYS A 64 0.91 -8.19 -56.40
C LYS A 64 1.05 -9.54 -55.74
N LEU A 65 2.17 -9.81 -55.06
CA LEU A 65 2.40 -11.05 -54.32
C LEU A 65 1.35 -11.21 -53.20
N ASN A 66 1.15 -10.17 -52.38
CA ASN A 66 0.20 -10.20 -51.27
C ASN A 66 -1.26 -10.35 -51.73
N LYS A 67 -1.62 -9.85 -52.92
CA LYS A 67 -2.94 -10.08 -53.53
C LYS A 67 -3.13 -11.55 -53.95
N LYS A 68 -2.09 -12.18 -54.49
CA LYS A 68 -2.14 -13.59 -54.93
C LYS A 68 -2.06 -14.58 -53.76
N ILE A 69 -1.17 -14.31 -52.81
CA ILE A 69 -0.90 -15.15 -51.66
C ILE A 69 -1.06 -14.26 -50.43
N PRO A 70 -2.30 -14.09 -49.94
CA PRO A 70 -2.53 -13.30 -48.74
C PRO A 70 -1.84 -13.97 -47.56
N VAL A 71 -1.07 -13.18 -46.81
CA VAL A 71 -0.45 -13.65 -45.57
C VAL A 71 -1.57 -14.02 -44.59
N LYS A 72 -1.78 -15.32 -44.38
CA LYS A 72 -2.78 -15.86 -43.46
C LYS A 72 -2.40 -15.47 -42.03
N ARG A 73 -3.37 -14.98 -41.27
CA ARG A 73 -3.24 -14.78 -39.82
C ARG A 73 -3.66 -16.07 -39.10
N PRO A 74 -2.91 -16.57 -38.10
CA PRO A 74 -3.33 -17.74 -37.35
C PRO A 74 -4.59 -17.41 -36.55
N LEU A 75 -5.70 -18.10 -36.83
CA LEU A 75 -6.98 -17.88 -36.15
C LEU A 75 -6.93 -18.26 -34.65
N TRP A 76 -5.97 -19.11 -34.26
CA TRP A 76 -5.78 -19.55 -32.89
C TRP A 76 -5.30 -18.43 -31.94
N HIS A 77 -4.67 -17.35 -32.44
CA HIS A 77 -4.23 -16.24 -31.56
C HIS A 77 -5.41 -15.51 -30.89
N SER A 78 -6.61 -15.56 -31.47
CA SER A 78 -7.81 -15.02 -30.82
C SER A 78 -8.26 -15.81 -29.58
N ILE A 79 -7.88 -17.09 -29.47
CA ILE A 79 -8.20 -17.94 -28.31
C ILE A 79 -7.43 -17.48 -27.06
N GLY A 80 -6.17 -17.07 -27.23
CA GLY A 80 -5.35 -16.55 -26.14
C GLY A 80 -5.92 -15.27 -25.52
N GLY A 81 -6.49 -14.39 -26.36
CA GLY A 81 -7.19 -13.19 -25.89
C GLY A 81 -8.43 -13.49 -25.06
N ILE A 82 -9.22 -14.50 -25.46
CA ILE A 82 -10.43 -14.91 -24.72
C ILE A 82 -10.07 -15.56 -23.37
N LEU A 83 -9.04 -16.41 -23.34
CA LEU A 83 -8.58 -17.06 -22.11
C LEU A 83 -8.06 -16.04 -21.07
N ALA A 84 -7.46 -14.94 -21.53
CA ALA A 84 -6.99 -13.86 -20.65
C ALA A 84 -8.13 -13.02 -20.04
N LEU A 85 -9.32 -12.98 -20.68
CA LEU A 85 -10.47 -12.21 -20.17
C LEU A 85 -11.20 -12.92 -19.02
N VAL A 86 -11.25 -14.24 -19.04
CA VAL A 86 -11.91 -15.06 -18.00
C VAL A 86 -11.41 -14.75 -16.58
N PRO A 87 -10.10 -14.77 -16.27
CA PRO A 87 -9.62 -14.47 -14.92
C PRO A 87 -9.89 -13.03 -14.52
N ILE A 88 -9.83 -12.08 -15.46
CA ILE A 88 -10.11 -10.67 -15.19
C ILE A 88 -11.57 -10.50 -14.76
N VAL A 89 -12.51 -11.13 -15.49
CA VAL A 89 -13.94 -11.08 -15.14
C VAL A 89 -14.21 -11.76 -13.80
N LEU A 90 -13.55 -12.89 -13.51
CA LEU A 90 -13.66 -13.56 -12.21
C LEU A 90 -13.15 -12.69 -11.05
N ILE A 91 -11.98 -12.06 -11.21
CA ILE A 91 -11.42 -11.18 -10.17
C ILE A 91 -12.35 -9.99 -9.92
N ILE A 92 -12.85 -9.35 -10.98
CA ILE A 92 -13.80 -8.25 -10.86
C ILE A 92 -15.09 -8.72 -10.17
N GLY A 93 -15.62 -9.88 -10.57
CA GLY A 93 -16.81 -10.47 -9.95
C GLY A 93 -16.64 -10.75 -8.47
N LEU A 94 -15.52 -11.35 -8.06
CA LEU A 94 -15.19 -11.60 -6.66
C LEU A 94 -15.01 -10.32 -5.86
N PHE A 95 -14.37 -9.30 -6.45
CA PHE A 95 -14.20 -8.00 -5.81
C PHE A 95 -15.54 -7.30 -5.58
N LEU A 96 -16.40 -7.24 -6.61
CA LEU A 96 -17.74 -6.67 -6.50
C LEU A 96 -18.62 -7.45 -5.51
N PHE A 97 -18.55 -8.79 -5.54
CA PHE A 97 -19.25 -9.64 -4.57
C PHE A 97 -18.78 -9.36 -3.14
N SER A 98 -17.48 -9.21 -2.91
CA SER A 98 -16.93 -8.85 -1.59
C SER A 98 -17.43 -7.48 -1.11
N LEU A 99 -17.50 -6.48 -2.00
CA LEU A 99 -18.04 -5.17 -1.65
C LEU A 99 -19.52 -5.24 -1.26
N ILE A 100 -20.32 -5.95 -2.05
CA ILE A 100 -21.75 -6.13 -1.79
C ILE A 100 -21.99 -6.95 -0.50
N TYR A 101 -21.20 -7.98 -0.28
CA TYR A 101 -21.31 -8.80 0.92
C TYR A 101 -20.99 -7.99 2.19
N HIS A 102 -19.98 -7.12 2.14
CA HIS A 102 -19.59 -6.28 3.28
C HIS A 102 -20.63 -5.19 3.60
N THR A 103 -21.30 -4.63 2.59
CA THR A 103 -22.37 -3.64 2.82
C THR A 103 -23.64 -4.28 3.39
N ILE A 104 -23.96 -5.52 2.99
CA ILE A 104 -25.16 -6.23 3.47
C ILE A 104 -24.94 -6.87 4.85
N ASN A 105 -23.75 -7.41 5.12
CA ASN A 105 -23.42 -8.13 6.36
C ASN A 105 -22.24 -7.49 7.11
N PRO A 106 -22.38 -6.25 7.62
CA PRO A 106 -21.30 -5.59 8.38
C PRO A 106 -20.93 -6.37 9.66
N SER A 107 -21.87 -7.14 10.23
CA SER A 107 -21.71 -7.94 11.44
C SER A 107 -20.93 -9.24 11.23
N ALA A 108 -20.96 -9.82 10.01
CA ALA A 108 -20.25 -11.06 9.70
C ALA A 108 -18.72 -10.84 9.60
N ALA A 109 -18.30 -9.66 9.15
CA ALA A 109 -16.90 -9.26 9.16
C ALA A 109 -16.34 -9.12 10.59
N LYS A 110 -17.17 -8.64 11.53
CA LYS A 110 -16.81 -8.53 12.96
C LYS A 110 -16.76 -9.88 13.68
N LYS A 111 -17.50 -10.88 13.23
CA LYS A 111 -17.58 -12.20 13.89
C LYS A 111 -16.43 -13.14 13.53
N LEU A 112 -15.73 -12.92 12.42
CA LEU A 112 -14.63 -13.78 11.96
C LEU A 112 -13.25 -13.35 12.52
N THR A 113 -13.14 -12.18 13.13
CA THR A 113 -11.95 -11.77 13.89
C THR A 113 -11.99 -12.39 15.29
N LYS A 114 -11.61 -13.68 15.35
CA LYS A 114 -10.80 -14.30 16.40
C LYS A 114 -10.75 -13.49 17.71
N HIS A 115 -11.51 -13.92 18.73
CA HIS A 115 -11.43 -13.48 20.14
C HIS A 115 -10.66 -12.15 20.30
N GLU A 116 -11.22 -11.09 19.72
CA GLU A 116 -10.50 -9.82 19.62
C GLU A 116 -10.42 -9.27 21.03
N ASP A 117 -9.17 -9.12 21.51
CA ASP A 117 -8.89 -8.68 22.86
C ASP A 117 -9.64 -7.36 23.13
N VAL A 118 -10.61 -7.39 24.03
CA VAL A 118 -11.52 -6.28 24.34
C VAL A 118 -10.75 -5.01 24.73
N ARG A 119 -9.54 -5.17 25.27
CA ARG A 119 -8.65 -4.07 25.65
C ARG A 119 -8.19 -3.23 24.45
N LYS A 120 -8.24 -3.78 23.23
CA LYS A 120 -8.02 -3.01 21.99
C LYS A 120 -9.12 -1.98 21.76
N GLU A 121 -10.37 -2.30 22.10
CA GLU A 121 -11.47 -1.34 22.03
C GLU A 121 -11.31 -0.24 23.09
N TRP A 122 -10.81 -0.60 24.29
CA TRP A 122 -10.54 0.36 25.37
C TRP A 122 -9.42 1.34 25.02
N ILE A 123 -8.28 0.84 24.52
CA ILE A 123 -7.19 1.75 24.10
C ILE A 123 -7.65 2.66 22.95
N ASP A 124 -8.49 2.16 22.04
CA ASP A 124 -9.04 2.96 20.94
C ASP A 124 -10.02 4.03 21.42
N LYS A 125 -10.80 3.73 22.47
CA LYS A 125 -11.66 4.69 23.15
C LYS A 125 -10.82 5.78 23.82
N ASP A 126 -9.72 5.43 24.48
CA ASP A 126 -8.85 6.39 25.18
C ASP A 126 -8.12 7.30 24.18
N PHE A 127 -7.60 6.77 23.06
CA PHE A 127 -7.03 7.62 21.99
C PHE A 127 -8.05 8.59 21.39
N LYS A 128 -9.34 8.26 21.34
CA LYS A 128 -10.39 9.16 20.85
C LYS A 128 -10.63 10.36 21.78
N GLN A 129 -10.30 10.25 23.07
CA GLN A 129 -10.41 11.36 24.02
C GLN A 129 -9.47 12.54 23.66
N LEU A 130 -8.43 12.28 22.87
CA LEU A 130 -7.56 13.34 22.34
C LEU A 130 -8.28 14.21 21.29
N ASP A 131 -9.36 13.76 20.66
CA ASP A 131 -10.03 14.51 19.60
C ASP A 131 -11.22 15.35 20.07
N THR A 132 -11.85 14.99 21.20
CA THR A 132 -12.94 15.75 21.79
C THR A 132 -12.42 17.12 22.28
N SER A 133 -12.97 18.20 21.74
CA SER A 133 -12.45 19.58 21.86
C SER A 133 -12.66 20.25 23.23
N ILE A 134 -13.05 19.50 24.26
CA ILE A 134 -13.38 20.01 25.61
C ILE A 134 -12.18 19.85 26.57
N THR A 135 -11.11 19.20 26.11
CA THR A 135 -9.97 18.75 26.91
C THR A 135 -8.94 19.85 27.19
N TYR A 136 -9.37 21.05 27.58
CA TYR A 136 -8.44 22.02 28.21
C TYR A 136 -8.32 21.79 29.72
N GLN A 137 -9.05 20.81 30.30
CA GLN A 137 -8.98 20.42 31.71
C GLN A 137 -9.52 18.98 31.94
N THR A 138 -8.82 17.90 31.59
CA THR A 138 -9.38 16.54 31.82
C THR A 138 -8.84 15.79 33.03
N ASP A 139 -7.64 16.09 33.51
CA ASP A 139 -7.10 15.45 34.71
C ASP A 139 -5.83 16.18 35.19
N SER A 140 -5.50 16.05 36.49
CA SER A 140 -4.39 16.78 37.12
C SER A 140 -3.03 16.45 36.49
N ILE A 141 -2.82 15.21 36.05
CA ILE A 141 -1.59 14.74 35.42
C ILE A 141 -1.43 15.38 34.04
N SER A 142 -2.47 15.39 33.21
CA SER A 142 -2.46 16.03 31.88
C SER A 142 -2.19 17.53 31.97
N THR A 143 -2.81 18.22 32.94
CA THR A 143 -2.56 19.64 33.19
C THR A 143 -1.12 19.89 33.63
N TYR A 144 -0.60 19.07 34.55
CA TYR A 144 0.79 19.16 34.97
C TYR A 144 1.75 18.92 33.80
N LEU A 145 1.52 17.87 33.01
CA LEU A 145 2.33 17.52 31.84
C LEU A 145 2.34 18.65 30.81
N SER A 146 1.19 19.25 30.52
CA SER A 146 1.11 20.39 29.60
C SER A 146 2.00 21.55 30.06
N ASN A 147 2.00 21.84 31.37
CA ASN A 147 2.84 22.90 31.93
C ASN A 147 4.32 22.51 31.94
N CYS A 148 4.67 21.32 32.44
CA CYS A 148 6.05 20.86 32.52
C CYS A 148 6.71 20.75 31.14
N MET A 149 6.00 20.18 30.16
CA MET A 149 6.54 20.00 28.81
C MET A 149 6.82 21.31 28.08
N SER A 150 6.13 22.40 28.44
CA SER A 150 6.41 23.74 27.88
C SER A 150 7.82 24.25 28.21
N TYR A 151 8.43 23.76 29.30
CA TYR A 151 9.79 24.09 29.72
C TYR A 151 10.84 23.11 29.19
N THR A 152 10.43 21.86 28.92
CA THR A 152 11.36 20.75 28.61
C THR A 152 11.66 20.59 27.12
N ILE A 153 10.77 21.02 26.22
CA ILE A 153 10.93 20.84 24.77
C ILE A 153 11.18 22.19 24.08
N GLU A 154 12.14 22.23 23.14
CA GLU A 154 12.55 23.42 22.40
C GLU A 154 11.41 24.11 21.62
N SER A 155 11.57 25.43 21.44
CA SER A 155 10.57 26.41 20.97
C SER A 155 10.00 26.21 19.56
N ASP A 156 10.53 25.28 18.77
CA ASP A 156 10.08 25.03 17.39
C ASP A 156 8.78 24.21 17.31
N VAL A 157 8.28 23.76 18.46
CA VAL A 157 7.03 23.00 18.59
C VAL A 157 5.97 23.89 19.23
N ASP A 158 4.86 24.08 18.52
CA ASP A 158 3.69 24.79 19.02
C ASP A 158 2.99 23.95 20.10
N MET A 159 3.35 24.21 21.36
CA MET A 159 2.89 23.45 22.53
C MET A 159 1.38 23.56 22.74
N ASP A 160 0.77 24.69 22.37
CA ASP A 160 -0.67 24.95 22.50
C ASP A 160 -1.52 24.03 21.59
N LYS A 161 -0.88 23.39 20.60
CA LYS A 161 -1.51 22.42 19.71
C LYS A 161 -1.35 20.97 20.15
N ILE A 162 -0.58 20.73 21.22
CA ILE A 162 -0.44 19.39 21.79
C ILE A 162 -1.64 19.13 22.70
N ARG A 163 -2.26 17.97 22.51
CA ARG A 163 -3.34 17.52 23.40
C ARG A 163 -2.85 16.38 24.26
N TYR A 164 -3.31 16.37 25.50
CA TYR A 164 -2.92 15.41 26.52
C TYR A 164 -4.15 14.67 27.01
N TYR A 165 -3.98 13.40 27.34
CA TYR A 165 -4.95 12.60 28.06
C TYR A 165 -4.18 11.69 28.99
N SER A 166 -4.64 11.55 30.23
CA SER A 166 -4.08 10.55 31.12
C SER A 166 -5.16 9.74 31.83
N LYS A 167 -4.79 8.52 32.20
CA LYS A 167 -5.60 7.61 33.00
C LYS A 167 -4.68 6.86 33.96
N SER A 168 -4.99 6.90 35.25
CA SER A 168 -4.28 6.13 36.27
C SER A 168 -5.10 4.92 36.71
N ASN A 169 -4.42 3.80 36.98
CA ASN A 169 -5.01 2.61 37.58
C ASN A 169 -3.98 1.98 38.53
N ASN A 170 -4.29 1.89 39.83
CA ASN A 170 -3.37 1.40 40.87
C ASN A 170 -1.99 2.10 40.78
N ASN A 171 -0.92 1.34 40.53
CA ASN A 171 0.45 1.85 40.37
C ASN A 171 0.85 2.13 38.90
N LYS A 172 -0.12 2.16 37.98
CA LYS A 172 0.10 2.37 36.54
C LYS A 172 -0.48 3.70 36.09
N VAL A 173 0.19 4.35 35.16
CA VAL A 173 -0.35 5.53 34.46
C VAL A 173 -0.21 5.40 32.95
N LEU A 174 -1.32 5.63 32.27
CA LEU A 174 -1.42 5.79 30.82
C LEU A 174 -1.38 7.28 30.49
N VAL A 175 -0.47 7.68 29.62
CA VAL A 175 -0.32 9.05 29.14
C VAL A 175 -0.33 9.05 27.62
N LEU A 176 -1.29 9.75 27.02
CA LEU A 176 -1.45 9.87 25.58
C LEU A 176 -1.28 11.32 25.14
N LEU A 177 -0.51 11.52 24.07
CA LEU A 177 -0.26 12.83 23.48
C LEU A 177 -0.75 12.84 22.03
N LYS A 178 -1.32 13.95 21.58
CA LYS A 178 -1.61 14.21 20.16
C LYS A 178 -0.87 15.43 19.67
N ILE A 179 0.05 15.20 18.73
CA ILE A 179 0.88 16.23 18.12
C ILE A 179 0.60 16.23 16.61
N ARG A 180 -0.37 17.04 16.17
CA ARG A 180 -0.81 17.06 14.76
C ARG A 180 0.31 17.42 13.79
N ASP A 181 1.21 18.29 14.23
CA ASP A 181 2.32 18.81 13.44
C ASP A 181 3.64 18.04 13.64
N ILE A 182 3.62 16.86 14.27
CA ILE A 182 4.84 16.07 14.54
C ILE A 182 5.63 15.73 13.28
N LYS A 183 5.00 15.78 12.10
CA LYS A 183 5.65 15.63 10.80
C LYS A 183 6.74 16.68 10.53
N LYS A 184 6.66 17.87 11.13
CA LYS A 184 7.67 18.94 11.00
C LYS A 184 8.99 18.57 11.68
N ILE A 185 8.94 17.63 12.63
CA ILE A 185 10.09 17.18 13.42
C ILE A 185 10.67 15.92 12.77
N LYS A 186 11.99 15.86 12.58
CA LYS A 186 12.63 14.65 12.00
C LYS A 186 12.44 13.46 12.94
N ALA A 187 12.18 12.28 12.38
CA ALA A 187 11.79 11.08 13.14
C ALA A 187 12.72 10.75 14.33
N GLY A 188 14.03 10.92 14.17
CA GLY A 188 15.02 10.64 15.22
C GLY A 188 14.95 11.53 16.47
N TYR A 189 14.38 12.74 16.35
CA TYR A 189 14.19 13.67 17.49
C TYR A 189 12.83 13.49 18.18
N ARG A 190 11.89 12.76 17.59
CA ARG A 190 10.55 12.61 18.18
C ARG A 190 10.58 11.84 19.50
N LYS A 191 11.57 10.97 19.71
CA LYS A 191 11.75 10.26 20.98
C LYS A 191 11.96 11.20 22.19
N GLU A 192 12.38 12.45 21.96
CA GLU A 192 12.53 13.45 23.02
C GLU A 192 11.18 13.79 23.69
N PHE A 193 10.04 13.62 22.99
CA PHE A 193 8.72 13.76 23.62
C PHE A 193 8.47 12.70 24.69
N ILE A 194 8.89 11.45 24.47
CA ILE A 194 8.73 10.38 25.47
C ILE A 194 9.59 10.68 26.68
N LYS A 195 10.86 11.06 26.47
CA LYS A 195 11.77 11.42 27.56
C LYS A 195 11.26 12.61 28.36
N ALA A 196 10.75 13.65 27.69
CA ALA A 196 10.20 14.82 28.35
C ALA A 196 9.00 14.43 29.25
N VAL A 197 8.12 13.56 28.76
CA VAL A 197 7.01 13.02 29.57
C VAL A 197 7.54 12.24 30.77
N GLU A 198 8.51 11.34 30.58
CA GLU A 198 9.13 10.58 31.68
C GLU A 198 9.74 11.49 32.75
N ILE A 199 10.52 12.50 32.34
CA ILE A 199 11.11 13.50 33.26
C ILE A 199 10.02 14.21 34.06
N CYS A 200 8.96 14.66 33.39
CA CYS A 200 7.85 15.34 34.06
C CYS A 200 7.11 14.39 35.04
N LEU A 201 6.84 13.14 34.65
CA LEU A 201 6.16 12.17 35.51
C LEU A 201 7.02 11.78 36.72
N ASP A 202 8.33 11.62 36.54
CA ASP A 202 9.27 11.32 37.61
C ASP A 202 9.33 12.45 38.64
N GLU A 203 9.15 13.71 38.24
CA GLU A 203 9.10 14.84 39.18
C GLU A 203 7.75 14.92 39.91
N TYR A 204 6.64 14.64 39.21
CA TYR A 204 5.30 14.76 39.76
C TYR A 204 4.87 13.56 40.64
N THR A 205 5.27 12.35 40.28
CA THR A 205 4.62 11.11 40.76
C THR A 205 5.58 10.02 41.22
N LYS A 206 6.84 10.34 41.53
CA LYS A 206 7.88 9.37 41.91
C LYS A 206 7.52 8.39 43.06
N ALA A 207 6.42 8.64 43.78
CA ALA A 207 5.92 7.80 44.86
C ALA A 207 4.54 7.17 44.59
N THR A 208 3.93 7.42 43.43
CA THR A 208 2.52 7.07 43.13
C THR A 208 2.39 5.99 42.06
N PHE A 209 3.27 6.00 41.05
CA PHE A 209 3.18 5.09 39.90
C PHE A 209 4.54 4.47 39.59
N ASP A 210 4.58 3.14 39.44
CA ASP A 210 5.77 2.35 39.11
C ASP A 210 5.86 2.05 37.60
N GLU A 211 4.72 2.07 36.90
CA GLU A 211 4.64 1.65 35.50
C GLU A 211 4.04 2.73 34.59
N TYR A 212 4.82 3.18 33.61
CA TYR A 212 4.42 4.21 32.66
C TYR A 212 4.10 3.63 31.29
N PHE A 213 2.92 3.97 30.78
CA PHE A 213 2.44 3.61 29.46
C PHE A 213 2.24 4.90 28.66
N ILE A 214 3.12 5.17 27.71
CA ILE A 214 3.16 6.46 27.00
C ILE A 214 2.94 6.24 25.51
N GLY A 215 1.94 6.92 24.94
CA GLY A 215 1.61 6.88 23.52
C GLY A 215 1.61 8.26 22.89
N VAL A 216 2.31 8.43 21.77
CA VAL A 216 2.29 9.69 21.00
C VAL A 216 1.61 9.46 19.66
N GLN A 217 0.54 10.20 19.40
CA GLN A 217 -0.23 10.19 18.17
C GLN A 217 0.14 11.38 17.28
N GLY A 218 0.44 11.11 16.02
CA GLY A 218 0.51 12.12 14.98
C GLY A 218 -0.87 12.48 14.43
N LYS A 219 -0.90 13.07 13.23
CA LYS A 219 -2.17 13.38 12.55
C LYS A 219 -2.96 12.14 12.13
N TYR A 220 -2.27 11.08 11.70
CA TYR A 220 -2.91 9.92 11.05
C TYR A 220 -2.64 8.59 11.76
N ASN A 221 -1.57 8.50 12.55
CA ASN A 221 -1.11 7.26 13.14
C ASN A 221 -0.39 7.50 14.47
N THR A 222 -0.26 6.46 15.27
CA THR A 222 0.63 6.44 16.43
C THR A 222 2.07 6.36 15.93
N VAL A 223 2.93 7.19 16.51
CA VAL A 223 4.31 7.42 16.06
C VAL A 223 5.36 6.97 17.06
N LEU A 224 5.00 6.96 18.35
CA LEU A 224 5.83 6.47 19.44
C LEU A 224 4.96 5.74 20.46
N VAL A 225 5.49 4.65 21.01
CA VAL A 225 4.90 3.94 22.14
C VAL A 225 6.01 3.51 23.09
N LYS A 226 5.78 3.66 24.40
CA LYS A 226 6.66 3.17 25.46
C LYS A 226 5.80 2.48 26.52
N THR A 227 6.21 1.30 26.93
CA THR A 227 5.66 0.55 28.06
C THR A 227 6.84 0.18 29.00
N PRO A 228 6.56 -0.37 30.20
CA PRO A 228 7.63 -0.86 31.08
C PRO A 228 8.51 -1.92 30.40
N THR A 229 7.92 -2.78 29.57
CA THR A 229 8.58 -3.95 28.98
C THR A 229 9.00 -3.78 27.52
N ASP A 230 8.47 -2.80 26.79
CA ASP A 230 8.70 -2.62 25.36
C ASP A 230 8.70 -1.13 24.96
N ALA A 231 9.29 -0.80 23.82
CA ALA A 231 9.27 0.55 23.26
C ALA A 231 9.39 0.51 21.72
N ASP A 232 8.59 1.33 21.04
CA ASP A 232 8.79 1.66 19.63
C ASP A 232 9.00 3.17 19.48
N LEU A 233 10.27 3.56 19.40
CA LEU A 233 10.72 4.95 19.40
C LEU A 233 11.32 5.39 18.06
N LYS A 234 11.08 4.63 16.98
CA LYS A 234 11.60 4.97 15.63
C LYS A 234 10.99 6.26 15.08
N GLY A 235 9.86 6.70 15.62
CA GLY A 235 9.24 7.98 15.33
C GLY A 235 8.52 8.06 13.99
N ARG A 236 8.31 6.95 13.27
CA ARG A 236 7.53 6.94 12.00
C ARG A 236 6.15 6.33 12.18
N PHE A 237 6.12 5.18 12.83
CA PHE A 237 4.94 4.41 13.18
C PHE A 237 5.29 3.63 14.44
N ALA A 238 4.32 3.48 15.33
CA ALA A 238 4.39 2.58 16.47
C ALA A 238 3.05 1.88 16.64
N ASP A 239 3.08 0.60 16.99
CA ASP A 239 1.86 -0.15 17.26
C ASP A 239 1.26 0.28 18.61
N LYS A 240 0.13 1.00 18.56
CA LYS A 240 -0.59 1.46 19.75
C LYS A 240 -1.10 0.30 20.62
N TYR A 241 -1.31 -0.89 20.04
CA TYR A 241 -1.83 -2.02 20.78
C TYR A 241 -0.81 -2.64 21.74
N LYS A 242 0.45 -2.19 21.72
CA LYS A 242 1.40 -2.49 22.80
C LYS A 242 0.98 -1.91 24.15
N LEU A 243 0.13 -0.87 24.17
CA LEU A 243 -0.36 -0.24 25.40
C LEU A 243 -1.48 -1.02 26.08
N ILE A 244 -2.06 -2.07 25.46
CA ILE A 244 -3.21 -2.80 26.03
C ILE A 244 -2.89 -3.49 27.37
N THR A 245 -1.60 -3.73 27.66
CA THR A 245 -1.17 -4.33 28.92
C THR A 245 -1.40 -3.42 30.12
N PHE A 246 -1.66 -2.13 29.91
CA PHE A 246 -2.15 -1.22 30.94
C PHE A 246 -3.44 -1.74 31.60
N TYR A 247 -4.32 -2.39 30.83
CA TYR A 247 -5.59 -2.94 31.30
C TYR A 247 -5.50 -4.42 31.72
N ASN A 248 -4.31 -4.98 31.94
CA ASN A 248 -4.16 -6.37 32.40
C ASN A 248 -4.91 -6.66 33.71
N ASP A 249 -5.05 -5.65 34.57
CA ASP A 249 -5.63 -5.80 35.92
C ASP A 249 -7.11 -5.39 35.98
N GLU A 250 -7.68 -4.90 34.88
CA GLU A 250 -9.12 -4.65 34.79
C GLU A 250 -9.81 -6.01 34.59
N GLU A 251 -10.75 -6.37 35.47
CA GLU A 251 -11.51 -7.62 35.36
C GLU A 251 -12.15 -7.69 33.96
N VAL A 252 -11.62 -8.56 33.11
CA VAL A 252 -12.28 -8.92 31.86
C VAL A 252 -13.45 -9.78 32.28
N ASP A 253 -14.65 -9.19 32.37
CA ASP A 253 -15.89 -9.94 32.57
C ASP A 253 -15.83 -11.16 31.65
N GLN A 254 -15.72 -12.33 32.28
CA GLN A 254 -15.64 -13.60 31.58
C GLN A 254 -16.91 -13.68 30.75
N ILE A 255 -16.76 -13.55 29.42
CA ILE A 255 -17.81 -13.96 28.50
C ILE A 255 -18.13 -15.40 28.93
N PRO A 256 -19.37 -15.70 29.37
CA PRO A 256 -19.69 -17.06 29.75
C PRO A 256 -19.40 -17.92 28.53
N MET A 257 -18.43 -18.83 28.66
CA MET A 257 -18.30 -19.94 27.73
C MET A 257 -19.69 -20.60 27.73
N LEU A 258 -20.44 -20.40 26.66
CA LEU A 258 -21.63 -21.19 26.44
C LEU A 258 -21.15 -22.63 26.31
N ASP A 259 -21.32 -23.38 27.40
CA ASP A 259 -21.44 -24.82 27.38
C ASP A 259 -22.40 -25.17 26.24
N THR A 260 -21.85 -25.78 25.19
CA THR A 260 -22.65 -26.51 24.22
C THR A 260 -22.07 -27.91 24.14
N ILE A 261 -22.31 -28.67 25.21
CA ILE A 261 -22.48 -30.11 25.13
C ILE A 261 -23.92 -30.38 25.55
N GLN A 262 -24.81 -30.47 24.57
CA GLN A 262 -25.89 -31.45 24.50
C GLN A 262 -26.46 -31.50 23.08
#